data_AF-A0A7W1KWZ2-F1
#
_entry.id   AF-A0A7W1KWZ2-F1
#
_cell.length_a   1.000
_cell.length_b   1.000
_cell.length_c   1.000
_cell.angle_alpha   90.00
_cell.angle_beta   90.00
_cell.angle_gamma   90.00
#
_symmetry.space_group_name_H-M   'P 1'
#
loop_
_entity.id
_entity.type
_entity.pdbx_description
1 polymer ?
#
loop_
_entity_poly.entity_id
_entity_poly.type
_entity_poly.pdbx_seq_one_letter_code
_entity_poly.pdbx_strand_id
1 'polypeptide(L)' 'MGELSEPRWAVISERGCEASSLEYEEAIELLRRLVSEKVHGTCIITAEAARHLAPAKTQARRSTELPSKTHNKT' A
#
# COMPACT_ATOMS: atom_id res chain seq x y z
N MET A 1 -12.84 26.38 -3.31
CA MET A 1 -11.87 25.27 -3.34
C MET A 1 -12.08 24.52 -2.03
N GLY A 2 -12.64 23.31 -2.09
CA GLY A 2 -13.15 22.61 -0.91
C GLY A 2 -12.07 21.76 -0.23
N GLU A 3 -12.26 21.48 1.05
CA GLU A 3 -11.37 20.67 1.92
C GLU A 3 -10.93 19.31 1.29
N LEU A 4 -11.71 18.78 0.34
CA LEU A 4 -11.46 17.52 -0.35
C LEU A 4 -10.34 17.58 -1.40
N SER A 5 -9.98 18.78 -1.88
CA SER A 5 -8.89 18.99 -2.83
C SER A 5 -7.52 19.14 -2.16
N GLU A 6 -7.46 19.08 -0.83
CA GLU A 6 -6.17 19.11 -0.13
C GLU A 6 -5.50 17.73 -0.20
N PRO A 7 -4.17 17.66 -0.42
CA PRO A 7 -3.42 16.41 -0.46
C PRO A 7 -3.19 15.86 0.96
N ARG A 8 -4.29 15.51 1.64
CA ARG A 8 -4.33 15.07 3.04
C ARG A 8 -4.84 13.66 3.22
N TRP A 9 -5.18 12.96 2.14
CA TRP A 9 -5.78 11.64 2.19
C TRP A 9 -4.73 10.54 1.98
N ALA A 10 -5.04 9.37 2.50
CA ALA A 10 -4.23 8.18 2.39
C ALA A 10 -5.15 6.97 2.21
N VAL A 11 -4.71 6.00 1.41
CA VAL A 11 -5.41 4.73 1.23
C VAL A 11 -4.62 3.65 1.94
N ILE A 12 -5.31 2.91 2.80
CA ILE A 12 -4.75 1.77 3.53
C ILE A 12 -5.43 0.48 3.06
N SER A 13 -4.75 -0.64 3.26
CA SER A 13 -5.29 -1.98 3.11
C SER A 13 -4.93 -2.84 4.33
N GLU A 14 -5.35 -4.10 4.34
CA GLU A 14 -4.88 -5.11 5.31
C GLU A 14 -3.35 -5.25 5.36
N ARG A 15 -2.64 -4.80 4.31
CA ARG A 15 -1.18 -4.89 4.19
C ARG A 15 -0.47 -3.72 4.86
N GLY A 16 -1.15 -2.58 5.02
CA GLY A 16 -0.67 -1.33 5.60
C GLY A 16 -1.03 -0.11 4.74
N CYS A 17 -0.24 0.97 4.82
CA CYS A 17 -0.44 2.18 4.01
C CYS A 17 0.00 1.98 2.55
N GLU A 18 -0.94 2.03 1.61
CA GLU A 18 -0.70 1.87 0.17
C GLU A 18 -0.22 3.16 -0.48
N ALA A 19 -0.83 4.30 -0.13
CA ALA A 19 -0.43 5.63 -0.58
C ALA A 19 -0.87 6.71 0.41
N SER A 20 -0.17 7.86 0.41
CA SER A 20 -0.47 9.00 1.27
C SER A 20 -0.27 10.32 0.53
N SER A 21 -0.78 11.41 1.09
CA SER A 21 -0.74 12.77 0.51
C SER A 21 -1.51 12.87 -0.81
N LEU A 22 -2.62 12.15 -0.92
CA LEU A 22 -3.53 12.17 -2.06
C LEU A 22 -4.62 13.22 -1.87
N GLU A 23 -5.11 13.78 -2.97
CA GLU A 23 -6.43 14.41 -3.00
C GLU A 23 -7.53 13.34 -2.83
N TYR A 24 -8.74 13.75 -2.43
CA TYR A 24 -9.81 12.78 -2.16
C TYR A 24 -10.20 11.99 -3.42
N GLU A 25 -10.17 12.64 -4.59
CA GLU A 25 -10.50 12.00 -5.86
C GLU A 25 -9.45 10.95 -6.25
N GLU A 26 -8.17 11.26 -6.11
CA GLU A 26 -7.07 10.31 -6.31
C GLU A 26 -7.17 9.12 -5.34
N ALA A 27 -7.56 9.36 -4.08
CA ALA A 27 -7.78 8.31 -3.09
C ALA A 27 -8.94 7.38 -3.49
N ILE A 28 -10.01 7.90 -4.09
CA ILE A 28 -11.12 7.09 -4.63
C ILE A 28 -10.66 6.24 -5.81
N GLU A 29 -9.90 6.82 -6.74
CA GLU A 29 -9.39 6.09 -7.90
C GLU A 29 -8.49 4.91 -7.46
N LEU A 30 -7.60 5.16 -6.51
CA LEU A 30 -6.75 4.12 -5.94
C LEU A 30 -7.57 3.06 -5.21
N LEU A 31 -8.55 3.46 -4.41
CA LEU A 31 -9.47 2.53 -3.74
C LEU A 31 -10.16 1.59 -4.74
N ARG A 32 -10.73 2.15 -5.82
CA ARG A 32 -11.42 1.39 -6.87
C ARG A 32 -10.47 0.40 -7.55
N ARG A 33 -9.24 0.82 -7.84
CA ARG A 33 -8.22 -0.04 -8.41
C ARG A 33 -7.89 -1.22 -7.49
N LEU A 34 -7.64 -0.96 -6.21
CA LEU A 34 -7.33 -1.99 -5.22
C LEU A 34 -8.48 -2.98 -5.05
N VAL A 35 -9.74 -2.50 -5.03
CA VAL A 35 -10.93 -3.35 -5.01
C VAL A 35 -10.99 -4.23 -6.26
N SER A 36 -10.68 -3.69 -7.45
CA SER A 36 -10.62 -4.46 -8.69
C SER A 36 -9.51 -5.52 -8.69
N GLU A 37 -8.42 -5.26 -7.97
CA GLU A 37 -7.31 -6.20 -7.76
C GLU A 37 -7.60 -7.24 -6.65
N LYS A 38 -8.82 -7.25 -6.08
CA LYS A 38 -9.25 -8.10 -4.95
C LYS A 38 -8.43 -7.87 -3.67
N VAL A 39 -7.95 -6.66 -3.46
CA VAL A 39 -7.37 -6.25 -2.17
C VAL A 39 -8.51 -5.94 -1.21
N HIS A 40 -8.53 -6.60 -0.06
CA HIS A 40 -9.58 -6.45 0.94
C HIS A 40 -9.12 -5.52 2.08
N GLY A 41 -10.09 -5.07 2.88
CA GLY A 41 -9.83 -4.17 4.01
C GLY A 41 -9.34 -2.78 3.60
N THR A 42 -9.72 -2.32 2.41
CA THR A 42 -9.29 -1.02 1.90
C THR A 42 -10.11 0.14 2.48
N CYS A 43 -9.45 1.20 2.93
CA CYS A 43 -10.08 2.36 3.56
C CYS A 43 -9.33 3.66 3.21
N ILE A 44 -10.08 4.75 3.07
CA ILE A 44 -9.52 6.11 2.91
C ILE A 44 -9.49 6.75 4.29
N ILE A 45 -8.30 7.15 4.74
CA ILE A 45 -8.08 7.85 6.01
C ILE A 45 -7.27 9.13 5.75
N THR A 46 -7.05 9.94 6.79
CA THR A 46 -6.12 11.07 6.66
C THR A 46 -4.66 10.59 6.66
N ALA A 47 -3.78 11.34 6.01
CA ALA A 47 -2.34 11.10 6.01
C ALA A 47 -1.77 11.12 7.43
N GLU A 48 -2.32 11.97 8.31
CA GLU A 48 -1.97 11.97 9.73
C GLU A 48 -2.29 10.63 10.41
N ALA A 49 -3.51 10.10 10.22
CA ALA A 49 -3.87 8.79 10.76
C ALA A 49 -3.00 7.67 10.19
N ALA A 50 -2.63 7.76 8.90
CA ALA A 50 -1.75 6.79 8.25
C ALA A 50 -0.35 6.73 8.86
N ARG A 51 0.16 7.81 9.47
CA ARG A 51 1.48 7.83 10.15
C ARG A 51 1.53 6.95 11.39
N HIS A 52 0.38 6.61 11.96
CA HIS A 52 0.28 5.70 13.10
C HIS A 52 0.22 4.22 12.68
N LEU A 53 0.09 3.94 11.38
CA LEU A 53 0.01 2.59 10.84
C LEU A 53 1.38 2.10 10.38
N ALA A 54 1.58 0.79 10.44
CA ALA A 54 2.75 0.17 9.82
C ALA A 54 2.70 0.38 8.29
N PRO A 55 3.85 0.69 7.64
CA PRO A 55 3.90 0.81 6.18
C PRO A 55 3.45 -0.50 5.53
N ALA A 56 2.79 -0.41 4.36
CA ALA A 56 2.35 -1.61 3.66
C ALA A 56 3.56 -2.51 3.40
N LYS A 57 3.47 -3.76 3.83
CA LYS A 57 4.46 -4.75 3.42
C LYS A 57 4.29 -4.94 1.93
N THR A 58 5.16 -4.31 1.13
CA THR A 58 5.33 -4.67 -0.27
C THR A 58 5.64 -6.14 -0.27
N GLN A 59 4.67 -6.98 -0.62
CA GLN A 59 4.90 -8.41 -0.80
C GLN A 59 5.77 -8.48 -2.05
N ALA A 60 7.09 -8.33 -1.86
CA ALA A 60 8.09 -8.69 -2.85
C ALA A 60 7.65 -10.06 -3.33
N ARG A 61 7.26 -10.13 -4.61
CA ARG A 61 6.83 -11.37 -5.23
C ARG A 61 7.89 -12.39 -4.85
N ARG A 62 7.45 -13.41 -4.12
CA ARG A 62 8.32 -14.48 -3.65
C ARG A 62 8.68 -15.28 -4.90
N SER A 63 9.67 -14.80 -5.65
CA SER A 63 10.40 -15.60 -6.61
C SER A 63 11.04 -16.69 -5.77
N THR A 64 10.55 -17.91 -5.93
CA THR A 64 11.11 -19.12 -5.33
C THR A 64 12.50 -19.35 -5.91
N GLU A 65 13.50 -18.61 -5.47
CA GLU A 65 14.89 -18.92 -5.74
C GLU A 65 15.34 -19.93 -4.67
N LEU A 66 15.35 -21.20 -5.05
CA LEU A 66 15.91 -22.29 -4.27
C LEU A 66 17.39 -21.97 -3.96
N PRO A 67 17.86 -22.16 -2.71
CA PRO A 67 19.28 -21.97 -2.41
C PRO A 67 20.09 -23.08 -3.08
N SER A 68 20.77 -22.75 -4.18
CA SER A 68 21.88 -23.54 -4.70
C SER A 68 23.02 -23.53 -3.69
N LYS A 69 23.04 -24.54 -2.82
CA LYS A 69 24.22 -24.89 -2.02
C LYS A 69 25.38 -25.18 -2.98
N THR A 70 26.28 -24.23 -3.18
CA THR A 70 27.62 -24.52 -3.70
C THR A 70 28.52 -24.84 -2.52
N HIS A 71 28.69 -26.14 -2.25
CA HIS A 71 29.79 -26.63 -1.44
C HIS A 71 31.09 -26.45 -2.25
N ASN A 72 31.92 -25.49 -1.88
CA ASN A 72 33.32 -25.47 -2.33
C ASN A 72 34.19 -26.09 -1.23
N LYS A 73 34.68 -27.31 -1.51
CA LYS A 73 35.80 -27.95 -0.82
C LYS A 73 36.95 -27.95 -1.81
N THR A 74 38.02 -27.21 -1.53
CA THR A 74 39.42 -27.55 -1.85
C THR A 74 40.30 -26.71 -0.95
#